data_AF-A0AAD6FD41-F1
#
_entry.id   AF-A0AAD6FD41-F1
#
_cell.length_a   1.000
_cell.length_b   1.000
_cell.length_c   1.000
_cell.angle_alpha   90.00
_cell.angle_beta   90.00
_cell.angle_gamma   90.00
#
_symmetry.space_group_name_H-M   'P 1'
#
loop_
_entity.id
_entity.type
_entity.pdbx_description
1 polymer ?
#
loop_
_entity_poly.entity_id
_entity_poly.type
_entity_poly.pdbx_seq_one_letter_code
_entity_poly.pdbx_strand_id
1 'polypeptide(L)'
;MRDLEMEIVELQSFAESTGNPGCIEDLKSKKAILADLLGSRAQGALVRSRFQSASMMDSPTKYFFSLEKKNGQGRLIHALRSAGGQQLTGNSQIRQRAVDFYCDLFTSEDTEDDGGFNLFCRGLPTVSEETNKELDGPLTEEELCEALKSMQGGKAPGIDGLPPEFYKTFWDFLKEDLMDLFNESFNDSFLPLSCRRAVLTLLPKKGDLQEIKNWRPVSLLCTDYKLLSRALSFRLRKVMDQVVDRTQTYCVPGRVGPAASLFWLLEEPLVWGARLDVQDGSRPALTERLQSVGVVKLKNIVDAAGPGLHNTEAVASLLGLKSARHTRTILNEWIKRLSDDEMEVLREYSNRKETPDEGDPFPDIGILTDQDGLKHRLHADFHMLNGKGFYRICTLALNKQKLSERRDTVWKQRLNVPGGCEPVWRLFYKPPLNKRSGDLQWRILHGALGVNAFVSKINPTVSSESYYT
;
A
#
# COMPACT_ATOMS: atom_id res chain seq x y z
N MET A 1 34.13 7.16 23.41
CA MET A 1 34.94 7.01 22.17
C MET A 1 36.10 8.00 22.18
N ARG A 2 35.88 9.32 22.25
CA ARG A 2 36.97 10.30 22.39
C ARG A 2 37.84 10.08 23.63
N ASP A 3 37.22 9.80 24.77
CA ASP A 3 37.97 9.55 26.01
C ASP A 3 38.82 8.27 25.90
N LEU A 4 38.28 7.22 25.28
CA LEU A 4 39.00 5.98 24.98
C LEU A 4 40.16 6.19 23.98
N GLU A 5 39.96 7.02 22.95
CA GLU A 5 41.01 7.41 22.00
C GLU A 5 42.15 8.17 22.71
N MET A 6 41.80 9.08 23.62
CA MET A 6 42.75 9.84 24.42
C MET A 6 43.55 8.92 25.37
N GLU A 7 42.88 8.03 26.09
CA GLU A 7 43.52 7.02 26.94
C GLU A 7 44.45 6.10 26.15
N ILE A 8 44.09 5.71 24.92
CA ILE A 8 44.94 4.90 24.04
C ILE A 8 46.21 5.68 23.67
N VAL A 9 46.09 6.97 23.32
CA VAL A 9 47.25 7.81 22.98
C VAL A 9 48.18 7.96 24.17
N GLU A 10 47.63 8.21 25.37
CA GLU A 10 48.40 8.30 26.62
C GLU A 10 49.12 6.99 26.94
N LEU A 11 48.41 5.86 26.91
CA LEU A 11 49.00 4.54 27.15
C LEU A 11 50.03 4.14 26.11
N GLN A 12 49.84 4.55 24.87
CA GLN A 12 50.78 4.29 23.79
C GLN A 12 52.08 5.06 24.00
N SER A 13 51.99 6.34 24.38
CA SER A 13 53.17 7.14 24.76
C SER A 13 53.90 6.56 25.97
N PHE A 14 53.15 6.07 26.96
CA PHE A 14 53.71 5.48 28.17
C PHE A 14 54.37 4.12 27.89
N ALA A 15 53.73 3.26 27.10
CA ALA A 15 54.25 1.95 26.70
C ALA A 15 55.53 2.06 25.85
N GLU A 16 55.60 3.06 24.96
CA GLU A 16 56.80 3.35 24.16
C GLU A 16 57.98 3.82 25.03
N SER A 17 57.71 4.52 26.14
CA SER A 17 58.75 5.03 27.05
C SER A 17 59.22 4.02 28.12
N THR A 18 58.36 3.11 28.57
CA THR A 18 58.64 2.22 29.72
C THR A 18 58.77 0.75 29.37
N GLY A 19 58.24 0.30 28.22
CA GLY A 19 58.24 -1.11 27.82
C GLY A 19 57.47 -2.03 28.79
N ASN A 20 56.63 -1.48 29.66
CA ASN A 20 55.92 -2.25 30.68
C ASN A 20 54.92 -3.24 30.04
N PRO A 21 55.05 -4.56 30.27
CA PRO A 21 54.15 -5.57 29.71
C PRO A 21 52.67 -5.36 30.04
N GLY A 22 52.35 -4.91 31.27
CA GLY A 22 50.98 -4.64 31.68
C GLY A 22 50.35 -3.47 30.93
N CYS A 23 51.13 -2.41 30.65
CA CYS A 23 50.66 -1.29 29.83
C CYS A 23 50.45 -1.68 28.36
N ILE A 24 51.26 -2.60 27.83
CA ILE A 24 51.10 -3.13 26.47
C ILE A 24 49.82 -3.99 26.37
N GLU A 25 49.54 -4.80 27.39
CA GLU A 25 48.32 -5.61 27.50
C GLU A 25 47.07 -4.71 27.57
N ASP A 26 47.08 -3.69 28.42
CA ASP A 26 46.00 -2.70 28.55
C ASP A 26 45.78 -1.91 27.26
N LEU A 27 46.86 -1.51 26.59
CA LEU A 27 46.79 -0.84 25.29
C LEU A 27 46.13 -1.74 24.23
N LYS A 28 46.49 -3.02 24.19
CA LYS A 28 45.90 -4.00 23.28
C LYS A 28 44.42 -4.21 23.55
N SER A 29 44.03 -4.33 24.82
CA SER A 29 42.64 -4.44 25.27
C SER A 29 41.82 -3.21 24.84
N LYS A 30 42.28 -1.99 25.14
CA LYS A 30 41.57 -0.76 24.76
C LYS A 30 41.47 -0.57 23.25
N LYS A 31 42.51 -0.93 22.48
CA LYS A 31 42.46 -0.92 21.01
C LYS A 31 41.42 -1.91 20.47
N ALA A 32 41.28 -3.08 21.07
CA ALA A 32 40.24 -4.04 20.69
C ALA A 32 38.83 -3.50 20.97
N ILE A 33 38.61 -2.87 22.14
CA ILE A 33 37.34 -2.20 22.47
C ILE A 33 37.02 -1.08 21.46
N LEU A 34 38.02 -0.26 21.09
CA LEU A 34 37.82 0.79 20.10
C LEU A 34 37.46 0.20 18.72
N ALA A 35 38.13 -0.87 18.30
CA ALA A 35 37.83 -1.56 17.04
C ALA A 35 36.39 -2.10 17.01
N ASP A 36 35.93 -2.71 18.11
CA ASP A 36 34.55 -3.20 18.25
C ASP A 36 33.52 -2.08 18.18
N LEU A 37 33.76 -0.96 18.90
CA LEU A 37 32.90 0.22 18.85
C LEU A 37 32.84 0.86 17.45
N LEU A 38 33.98 0.90 16.74
CA LEU A 38 34.04 1.39 15.36
C LEU A 38 33.31 0.45 14.40
N GLY A 39 33.43 -0.88 14.60
CA GLY A 39 32.68 -1.89 13.86
C GLY A 39 31.17 -1.70 14.03
N SER A 40 30.71 -1.58 15.27
CA SER A 40 29.30 -1.29 15.61
C SER A 40 28.81 0.01 14.98
N ARG A 41 29.62 1.08 15.03
CA ARG A 41 29.30 2.37 14.41
C ARG A 41 29.18 2.26 12.89
N ALA A 42 30.08 1.54 12.24
CA ALA A 42 30.06 1.31 10.80
C ALA A 42 28.83 0.49 10.38
N GLN A 43 28.48 -0.56 11.14
CA GLN A 43 27.26 -1.35 10.90
C GLN A 43 25.99 -0.51 11.08
N GLY A 44 25.91 0.31 12.12
CA GLY A 44 24.78 1.21 12.35
C GLY A 44 24.61 2.22 11.21
N ALA A 45 25.71 2.82 10.76
CA ALA A 45 25.65 3.73 9.64
C ALA A 45 25.23 2.98 8.34
N LEU A 46 25.55 1.68 8.17
CA LEU A 46 25.28 0.85 6.97
C LEU A 46 23.79 0.71 6.77
N VAL A 47 23.11 0.43 7.87
CA VAL A 47 21.66 0.43 7.95
C VAL A 47 21.09 1.82 7.60
N ARG A 48 21.65 2.90 8.16
CA ARG A 48 21.12 4.27 7.99
C ARG A 48 21.40 4.88 6.61
N SER A 49 22.47 4.46 5.93
CA SER A 49 22.78 4.85 4.55
C SER A 49 21.91 4.12 3.52
N ARG A 50 21.22 3.04 3.92
CA ARG A 50 20.39 2.16 3.07
C ARG A 50 21.18 1.46 1.95
N PHE A 51 22.44 1.13 2.20
CA PHE A 51 23.26 0.37 1.25
C PHE A 51 22.93 -1.14 1.34
N GLN A 52 22.89 -1.83 0.20
CA GLN A 52 22.27 -3.16 0.09
C GLN A 52 23.10 -4.33 0.64
N SER A 53 24.43 -4.23 0.72
CA SER A 53 25.25 -5.27 1.35
C SER A 53 26.61 -4.76 1.84
N ALA A 54 27.03 -5.23 3.02
CA ALA A 54 28.38 -5.03 3.55
C ALA A 54 29.45 -5.84 2.79
N SER A 55 29.05 -6.93 2.11
CA SER A 55 29.97 -7.79 1.33
C SER A 55 30.51 -7.13 0.06
N MET A 56 29.94 -6.00 -0.36
CA MET A 56 30.45 -5.19 -1.47
C MET A 56 31.48 -4.13 -1.01
N MET A 57 32.00 -4.25 0.21
CA MET A 57 32.97 -3.30 0.77
C MET A 57 34.15 -3.98 1.43
N ASP A 58 35.34 -3.48 1.08
CA ASP A 58 36.60 -3.82 1.74
C ASP A 58 36.86 -2.95 2.98
N SER A 59 36.24 -1.75 3.12
CA SER A 59 36.38 -0.88 4.30
C SER A 59 35.30 0.22 4.45
N PRO A 60 35.01 0.74 5.67
CA PRO A 60 34.12 1.88 5.89
C PRO A 60 34.69 3.20 5.33
N THR A 61 34.02 3.82 4.34
CA THR A 61 34.53 5.02 3.65
C THR A 61 33.80 6.32 4.03
N LYS A 62 34.45 7.48 3.82
CA LYS A 62 33.85 8.82 3.98
C LYS A 62 32.57 9.02 3.17
N TYR A 63 32.50 8.40 1.99
CA TYR A 63 31.32 8.44 1.12
C TYR A 63 30.05 7.98 1.87
N PHE A 64 30.19 6.90 2.62
CA PHE A 64 29.08 6.26 3.29
C PHE A 64 28.58 7.06 4.52
N PHE A 65 29.48 7.59 5.35
CA PHE A 65 29.09 8.50 6.43
C PHE A 65 28.46 9.80 5.87
N SER A 66 28.88 10.22 4.68
CA SER A 66 28.26 11.33 3.95
C SER A 66 26.85 10.98 3.47
N LEU A 67 26.63 9.73 3.03
CA LEU A 67 25.31 9.23 2.61
C LEU A 67 24.35 9.07 3.79
N GLU A 68 24.83 8.55 4.93
CA GLU A 68 24.09 8.55 6.19
C GLU A 68 23.67 9.98 6.56
N LYS A 69 24.61 10.93 6.55
CA LYS A 69 24.33 12.34 6.84
C LYS A 69 23.28 12.93 5.90
N LYS A 70 23.42 12.68 4.59
CA LYS A 70 22.44 13.11 3.57
C LYS A 70 21.05 12.52 3.82
N ASN A 71 20.97 11.22 4.10
CA ASN A 71 19.71 10.54 4.40
C ASN A 71 19.08 11.04 5.70
N GLY A 72 19.89 11.31 6.73
CA GLY A 72 19.45 11.91 7.98
C GLY A 72 18.88 13.31 7.78
N GLN A 73 19.58 14.16 7.03
CA GLN A 73 19.12 15.50 6.68
C GLN A 73 17.81 15.48 5.88
N GLY A 74 17.67 14.55 4.93
CA GLY A 74 16.43 14.40 4.16
C GLY A 74 15.20 13.97 4.98
N ARG A 75 15.40 13.45 6.19
CA ARG A 75 14.31 13.09 7.12
C ARG A 75 13.98 14.20 8.11
N LEU A 76 14.84 15.22 8.23
CA LEU A 76 14.62 16.30 9.18
C LEU A 76 13.56 17.27 8.64
N ILE A 77 12.58 17.59 9.48
CA ILE A 77 11.59 18.60 9.14
C ILE A 77 12.17 19.96 9.53
N HIS A 78 12.78 20.65 8.56
CA HIS A 78 13.40 21.96 8.79
C HIS A 78 12.38 23.08 8.96
N ALA A 79 11.24 22.99 8.25
CA ALA A 79 10.16 23.95 8.34
C ALA A 79 8.85 23.31 7.88
N LEU A 80 7.73 23.80 8.39
CA LEU A 80 6.39 23.51 7.90
C LEU A 80 5.63 24.79 7.60
N ARG A 81 4.58 24.73 6.79
CA ARG A 81 3.65 25.82 6.57
C ARG A 81 2.45 25.70 7.52
N SER A 82 2.09 26.81 8.16
CA SER A 82 0.86 26.92 8.93
C SER A 82 -0.36 26.90 8.01
N ALA A 83 -1.56 26.74 8.57
CA ALA A 83 -2.81 26.83 7.81
C ALA A 83 -2.99 28.20 7.13
N GLY A 84 -2.47 29.28 7.74
CA GLY A 84 -2.48 30.64 7.21
C GLY A 84 -1.32 30.98 6.25
N GLY A 85 -0.51 29.99 5.87
CA GLY A 85 0.58 30.19 4.90
C GLY A 85 1.94 30.60 5.49
N GLN A 86 2.01 30.88 6.79
CA GLN A 86 3.24 31.29 7.49
C GLN A 86 4.22 30.11 7.60
N GLN A 87 5.52 30.39 7.44
CA GLN A 87 6.57 29.40 7.67
C GLN A 87 6.83 29.22 9.18
N LEU A 88 6.80 27.97 9.62
CA LEU A 88 7.06 27.51 10.98
C LEU A 88 8.41 26.79 11.01
N THR A 89 9.36 27.30 11.78
CA THR A 89 10.72 26.74 11.91
C THR A 89 11.03 26.25 13.31
N GLY A 90 10.28 26.68 14.33
CA GLY A 90 10.49 26.25 15.70
C GLY A 90 10.04 24.79 15.93
N ASN A 91 10.86 23.98 16.59
CA ASN A 91 10.57 22.57 16.86
C ASN A 91 9.20 22.34 17.53
N SER A 92 8.81 23.19 18.48
CA SER A 92 7.49 23.11 19.13
C SER A 92 6.35 23.42 18.15
N GLN A 93 6.50 24.43 17.29
CA GLN A 93 5.50 24.79 16.29
C GLN A 93 5.35 23.70 15.22
N ILE A 94 6.47 23.12 14.78
CA ILE A 94 6.49 22.00 13.82
C ILE A 94 5.78 20.78 14.42
N ARG A 95 6.08 20.42 15.67
CA ARG A 95 5.41 19.32 16.38
C ARG A 95 3.91 19.58 16.52
N GLN A 96 3.52 20.76 16.98
CA GLN A 96 2.10 21.11 17.12
C GLN A 96 1.37 21.06 15.78
N ARG A 97 1.96 21.61 14.71
CA ARG A 97 1.39 21.55 13.36
C ARG A 97 1.16 20.13 12.87
N ALA A 98 2.08 19.21 13.18
CA ALA A 98 1.95 17.79 12.85
C ALA A 98 0.86 17.12 13.68
N VAL A 99 0.80 17.39 15.00
CA VAL A 99 -0.27 16.92 15.90
C VAL A 99 -1.63 17.33 15.34
N ASP A 100 -1.85 18.63 15.13
CA ASP A 100 -3.12 19.18 14.68
C ASP A 100 -3.55 18.55 13.35
N PHE A 101 -2.62 18.45 12.39
CA PHE A 101 -2.92 17.89 11.08
C PHE A 101 -3.33 16.42 11.15
N TYR A 102 -2.59 15.59 11.88
CA TYR A 102 -2.88 14.15 11.91
C TYR A 102 -4.03 13.82 12.85
N CYS A 103 -4.23 14.57 13.93
CA CYS A 103 -5.44 14.46 14.75
C CYS A 103 -6.68 14.74 13.90
N ASP A 104 -6.70 15.84 13.14
CA ASP A 104 -7.79 16.15 12.20
C ASP A 104 -7.95 15.06 11.12
N LEU A 105 -6.85 14.65 10.48
CA LEU A 105 -6.87 13.63 9.41
C LEU A 105 -7.43 12.28 9.87
N PHE A 106 -7.14 11.88 11.12
CA PHE A 106 -7.57 10.61 11.70
C PHE A 106 -8.83 10.74 12.56
N THR A 107 -9.44 11.92 12.65
CA THR A 107 -10.73 12.07 13.32
C THR A 107 -11.77 11.24 12.58
N SER A 108 -12.53 10.43 13.33
CA SER A 108 -13.63 9.66 12.76
C SER A 108 -14.69 10.62 12.22
N GLU A 109 -15.06 10.43 10.96
CA GLU A 109 -16.23 11.07 10.37
C GLU A 109 -17.48 10.18 10.52
N ASP A 110 -17.32 9.02 11.14
CA ASP A 110 -18.38 8.04 11.33
C ASP A 110 -19.35 8.49 12.43
N THR A 111 -20.63 8.35 12.14
CA THR A 111 -21.72 8.52 13.10
C THR A 111 -22.37 7.15 13.19
N GLU A 112 -22.38 6.55 14.39
CA GLU A 112 -22.94 5.22 14.65
C GLU A 112 -24.36 5.08 14.09
N ASP A 113 -24.47 4.61 12.84
CA ASP A 113 -25.70 4.27 12.14
C ASP A 113 -25.66 2.78 11.83
N ASP A 114 -25.89 1.98 12.87
CA ASP A 114 -25.96 0.52 12.79
C ASP A 114 -27.01 0.06 11.77
N GLY A 115 -28.04 0.87 11.51
CA GLY A 115 -29.09 0.57 10.52
C GLY A 115 -28.56 0.61 9.09
N GLY A 116 -27.79 1.65 8.75
CA GLY A 116 -27.14 1.80 7.46
C GLY A 116 -26.09 0.71 7.19
N PHE A 117 -25.27 0.39 8.19
CA PHE A 117 -24.24 -0.65 8.09
C PHE A 117 -24.85 -2.03 7.84
N ASN A 118 -25.84 -2.43 8.64
CA ASN A 118 -26.50 -3.73 8.48
C ASN A 118 -27.24 -3.86 7.14
N LEU A 119 -27.84 -2.77 6.64
CA LEU A 119 -28.47 -2.76 5.32
C LEU A 119 -27.45 -2.93 4.20
N PHE A 120 -26.27 -2.31 4.32
CA PHE A 120 -25.18 -2.45 3.35
C PHE A 120 -24.61 -3.86 3.33
N CYS A 121 -24.41 -4.47 4.51
CA CYS A 121 -23.87 -5.83 4.62
C CYS A 121 -24.83 -6.93 4.15
N ARG A 122 -26.12 -6.60 3.96
CA ARG A 122 -27.13 -7.58 3.58
C ARG A 122 -26.87 -8.13 2.17
N GLY A 123 -26.65 -9.45 2.09
CA GLY A 123 -26.43 -10.16 0.83
C GLY A 123 -24.97 -10.16 0.35
N LEU A 124 -24.04 -9.65 1.17
CA LEU A 124 -22.62 -9.90 0.94
C LEU A 124 -22.30 -11.38 1.18
N PRO A 125 -21.26 -11.93 0.51
CA PRO A 125 -20.82 -13.29 0.78
C PRO A 125 -20.42 -13.45 2.25
N THR A 126 -20.84 -14.56 2.86
CA THR A 126 -20.55 -14.92 4.24
C THR A 126 -19.94 -16.30 4.30
N VAL A 127 -19.10 -16.55 5.31
CA VAL A 127 -18.63 -17.92 5.62
C VAL A 127 -19.72 -18.71 6.35
N SER A 128 -19.53 -20.03 6.48
CA SER A 128 -20.45 -20.86 7.25
C SER A 128 -20.38 -20.57 8.75
N GLU A 129 -21.39 -21.00 9.50
CA GLU A 129 -21.42 -20.83 10.96
C GLU A 129 -20.27 -21.60 11.63
N GLU A 130 -19.92 -22.78 11.12
CA GLU A 130 -18.79 -23.57 11.58
C GLU A 130 -17.47 -22.82 11.38
N THR A 131 -17.27 -22.25 10.19
CA THR A 131 -16.08 -21.43 9.91
C THR A 131 -16.01 -20.19 10.79
N ASN A 132 -17.13 -19.52 11.07
CA ASN A 132 -17.15 -18.40 12.00
C ASN A 132 -16.72 -18.83 13.41
N LYS A 133 -17.24 -19.96 13.92
CA LYS A 133 -16.84 -20.50 15.22
C LYS A 133 -15.35 -20.82 15.29
N GLU A 134 -14.76 -21.29 14.21
CA GLU A 134 -13.31 -21.52 14.12
C GLU A 134 -12.50 -20.22 14.14
N LEU A 135 -12.97 -19.19 13.42
CA LEU A 135 -12.29 -17.88 13.38
C LEU A 135 -12.32 -17.17 14.73
N ASP A 136 -13.44 -17.28 15.45
CA ASP A 136 -13.70 -16.66 16.76
C ASP A 136 -13.18 -17.51 17.94
N GLY A 137 -12.60 -18.67 17.68
CA GLY A 137 -12.01 -19.52 18.72
C GLY A 137 -10.78 -18.90 19.40
N PRO A 138 -10.35 -19.41 20.56
CA PRO A 138 -9.15 -18.92 21.24
C PRO A 138 -7.89 -19.11 20.39
N LEU A 139 -6.93 -18.18 20.50
CA LEU A 139 -5.61 -18.26 19.88
C LEU A 139 -4.80 -19.40 20.50
N THR A 140 -4.12 -20.17 19.64
CA THR A 140 -3.27 -21.28 20.08
C THR A 140 -1.78 -20.92 20.00
N GLU A 141 -0.96 -21.67 20.74
CA GLU A 141 0.51 -21.53 20.69
C GLU A 141 1.04 -21.71 19.27
N GLU A 142 0.50 -22.68 18.52
CA GLU A 142 0.92 -23.00 17.16
C GLU A 142 0.73 -21.81 16.22
N GLU A 143 -0.42 -21.13 16.30
CA GLU A 143 -0.72 -19.96 15.48
C GLU A 143 0.24 -18.80 15.78
N LEU A 144 0.53 -18.56 17.06
CA LEU A 144 1.47 -17.53 17.47
C LEU A 144 2.90 -17.89 17.07
N CYS A 145 3.31 -19.14 17.23
CA CYS A 145 4.62 -19.64 16.83
C CYS A 145 4.82 -19.54 15.30
N GLU A 146 3.82 -19.92 14.50
CA GLU A 146 3.84 -19.76 13.05
C GLU A 146 3.95 -18.29 12.65
N ALA A 147 3.13 -17.42 13.27
CA ALA A 147 3.18 -15.99 13.06
C ALA A 147 4.57 -15.43 13.37
N LEU A 148 5.15 -15.77 14.51
CA LEU A 148 6.47 -15.33 14.96
C LEU A 148 7.59 -15.80 14.02
N LYS A 149 7.59 -17.07 13.63
CA LYS A 149 8.57 -17.63 12.68
C LYS A 149 8.55 -16.88 11.35
N SER A 150 7.37 -16.49 10.89
CA SER A 150 7.19 -15.76 9.62
C SER A 150 7.59 -14.27 9.69
N MET A 151 7.85 -13.71 10.87
CA MET A 151 8.28 -12.32 11.02
C MET A 151 9.74 -12.17 10.55
N GLN A 152 10.01 -11.16 9.73
CA GLN A 152 11.37 -10.86 9.29
C GLN A 152 12.16 -10.18 10.41
N GLY A 153 13.44 -10.53 10.53
CA GLY A 153 14.38 -9.79 11.38
C GLY A 153 14.79 -8.44 10.81
N GLY A 154 15.56 -7.68 11.58
CA GLY A 154 16.08 -6.35 11.23
C GLY A 154 14.99 -5.29 11.11
N LYS A 155 13.86 -5.47 11.81
CA LYS A 155 12.73 -4.54 11.80
C LYS A 155 12.77 -3.65 13.03
N ALA A 156 12.32 -2.40 12.86
CA ALA A 156 12.25 -1.45 13.96
C ALA A 156 11.24 -1.91 15.03
N PRO A 157 11.63 -1.92 16.31
CA PRO A 157 10.74 -2.21 17.43
C PRO A 157 9.76 -1.06 17.68
N GLY A 158 8.85 -1.26 18.63
CA GLY A 158 7.98 -0.20 19.14
C GLY A 158 8.69 0.67 20.19
N ILE A 159 7.90 1.30 21.05
CA ILE A 159 8.39 2.16 22.14
C ILE A 159 9.16 1.38 23.23
N ASP A 160 8.97 0.07 23.30
CA ASP A 160 9.62 -0.84 24.24
C ASP A 160 11.03 -1.28 23.81
N GLY A 161 11.41 -1.01 22.56
CA GLY A 161 12.70 -1.44 22.02
C GLY A 161 12.82 -2.94 21.76
N LEU A 162 11.74 -3.73 21.84
CA LEU A 162 11.78 -5.20 21.68
C LEU A 162 11.54 -5.61 20.21
N PRO A 163 12.56 -6.10 19.48
CA PRO A 163 12.43 -6.47 18.07
C PRO A 163 11.95 -7.94 17.91
N PRO A 164 11.59 -8.38 16.69
CA PRO A 164 11.18 -9.77 16.45
C PRO A 164 12.17 -10.83 16.94
N GLU A 165 13.47 -10.53 16.90
CA GLU A 165 14.56 -11.39 17.36
C GLU A 165 14.47 -11.69 18.86
N PHE A 166 14.02 -10.73 19.67
CA PHE A 166 13.81 -10.92 21.10
C PHE A 166 12.76 -12.01 21.34
N TYR A 167 11.58 -11.86 20.73
CA TYR A 167 10.49 -12.83 20.84
C TYR A 167 10.89 -14.20 20.30
N LYS A 168 11.65 -14.27 19.20
CA LYS A 168 12.17 -15.54 18.66
C LYS A 168 13.15 -16.23 19.61
N THR A 169 14.01 -15.45 20.26
CA THR A 169 15.04 -15.98 21.17
C THR A 169 14.43 -16.48 22.47
N PHE A 170 13.46 -15.75 23.01
CA PHE A 170 12.85 -16.03 24.31
C PHE A 170 11.46 -16.67 24.21
N TRP A 171 11.11 -17.25 23.05
CA TRP A 171 9.77 -17.78 22.78
C TRP A 171 9.31 -18.77 23.86
N ASP A 172 10.17 -19.72 24.21
CA ASP A 172 9.85 -20.77 25.19
C ASP A 172 9.52 -20.22 26.58
N PHE A 173 9.99 -19.02 26.92
CA PHE A 173 9.67 -18.34 28.18
C PHE A 173 8.44 -17.43 28.10
N LEU A 174 8.12 -16.90 26.91
CA LEU A 174 7.10 -15.87 26.74
C LEU A 174 5.77 -16.41 26.20
N LYS A 175 5.78 -17.59 25.60
CA LYS A 175 4.64 -18.09 24.81
C LYS A 175 3.35 -18.25 25.60
N GLU A 176 3.42 -18.72 26.84
CA GLU A 176 2.25 -18.92 27.70
C GLU A 176 1.65 -17.56 28.09
N ASP A 177 2.47 -16.66 28.64
CA ASP A 177 2.06 -15.30 29.01
C ASP A 177 1.46 -14.51 27.83
N LEU A 178 2.07 -14.61 26.64
CA LEU A 178 1.57 -13.94 25.44
C LEU A 178 0.24 -14.52 24.95
N MET A 179 0.08 -15.84 24.99
CA MET A 179 -1.16 -16.50 24.61
C MET A 179 -2.29 -16.12 25.56
N ASP A 180 -2.05 -16.15 26.87
CA ASP A 180 -3.01 -15.76 27.89
C ASP A 180 -3.41 -14.28 27.73
N LEU A 181 -2.43 -13.39 27.59
CA LEU A 181 -2.64 -11.96 27.35
C LEU A 181 -3.53 -11.69 26.14
N PHE A 182 -3.28 -12.37 25.02
CA PHE A 182 -4.03 -12.16 23.78
C PHE A 182 -5.45 -12.72 23.85
N ASN A 183 -5.63 -13.87 24.49
CA ASN A 183 -6.95 -14.46 24.70
C ASN A 183 -7.78 -13.67 25.71
N GLU A 184 -7.18 -13.16 26.80
CA GLU A 184 -7.83 -12.22 27.71
C GLU A 184 -8.25 -10.95 26.96
N SER A 185 -7.35 -10.38 26.15
CA SER A 185 -7.66 -9.19 25.35
C SER A 185 -8.82 -9.40 24.38
N PHE A 186 -8.95 -10.60 23.82
CA PHE A 186 -10.05 -10.98 22.94
C PHE A 186 -11.36 -11.08 23.73
N ASN A 187 -11.36 -11.78 24.86
CA ASN A 187 -12.54 -11.97 25.71
C ASN A 187 -13.06 -10.64 26.29
N ASP A 188 -12.15 -9.77 26.74
CA ASP A 188 -12.49 -8.49 27.37
C ASP A 188 -12.71 -7.38 26.35
N SER A 189 -12.49 -7.65 25.05
CA SER A 189 -12.54 -6.66 23.97
C SER A 189 -11.63 -5.44 24.23
N PHE A 190 -10.50 -5.66 24.90
CA PHE A 190 -9.62 -4.59 25.34
C PHE A 190 -8.14 -4.96 25.24
N LEU A 191 -7.38 -4.16 24.50
CA LEU A 191 -5.94 -4.39 24.36
C LEU A 191 -5.11 -3.75 25.48
N PRO A 192 -3.92 -4.32 25.78
CA PRO A 192 -2.95 -3.71 26.68
C PRO A 192 -2.52 -2.32 26.21
N LEU A 193 -2.01 -1.51 27.13
CA LEU A 193 -1.59 -0.14 26.83
C LEU A 193 -0.44 -0.09 25.80
N SER A 194 0.49 -1.06 25.83
CA SER A 194 1.59 -1.17 24.86
C SER A 194 1.05 -1.32 23.43
N CYS A 195 0.06 -2.19 23.25
CA CYS A 195 -0.61 -2.46 21.97
C CYS A 195 -1.43 -1.27 21.45
N ARG A 196 -1.83 -0.35 22.33
CA ARG A 196 -2.60 0.86 21.99
C ARG A 196 -1.75 2.12 21.83
N ARG A 197 -0.42 2.00 21.93
CA ARG A 197 0.52 3.12 21.77
C ARG A 197 1.47 2.87 20.61
N ALA A 198 1.81 3.94 19.89
CA ALA A 198 2.80 3.89 18.82
C ALA A 198 3.67 5.14 18.84
N VAL A 199 4.91 4.99 18.39
CA VAL A 199 5.77 6.14 18.07
C VAL A 199 5.55 6.50 16.60
N LEU A 200 5.16 7.74 16.33
CA LEU A 200 4.98 8.21 14.97
C LEU A 200 6.30 8.77 14.44
N THR A 201 6.75 8.24 13.31
CA THR A 201 7.82 8.83 12.49
C THR A 201 7.26 9.35 11.18
N LEU A 202 7.77 10.49 10.71
CA LEU A 202 7.32 11.12 9.48
C LEU A 202 8.36 10.91 8.37
N LEU A 203 7.94 10.26 7.29
CA LEU A 203 8.79 10.02 6.12
C LEU A 203 8.46 10.99 4.98
N PRO A 204 9.46 11.59 4.32
CA PRO A 204 9.20 12.52 3.21
C PRO A 204 8.58 11.79 2.01
N LYS A 205 7.56 12.40 1.39
CA LYS A 205 7.01 12.03 0.08
C LYS A 205 7.52 13.00 -0.98
N LYS A 206 7.21 12.72 -2.25
CA LYS A 206 7.40 13.70 -3.35
C LYS A 206 6.48 14.92 -3.12
N GLY A 207 6.99 16.13 -3.36
CA GLY A 207 6.26 17.40 -3.25
C GLY A 207 7.01 18.43 -2.41
N ASP A 208 6.38 19.57 -2.15
CA ASP A 208 6.90 20.59 -1.23
C ASP A 208 6.91 20.06 0.22
N LEU A 209 8.09 19.87 0.79
CA LEU A 209 8.24 19.35 2.16
C LEU A 209 7.89 20.36 3.26
N GLN A 210 7.61 21.63 2.92
CA GLN A 210 6.99 22.57 3.85
C GLN A 210 5.51 22.22 4.08
N GLU A 211 4.88 21.43 3.20
CA GLU A 211 3.49 21.01 3.34
C GLU A 211 3.40 19.69 4.14
N ILE A 212 2.75 19.71 5.31
CA ILE A 212 2.65 18.53 6.20
C ILE A 212 2.03 17.29 5.52
N LYS A 213 1.11 17.48 4.55
CA LYS A 213 0.51 16.40 3.74
C LYS A 213 1.52 15.60 2.90
N ASN A 214 2.66 16.20 2.59
CA ASN A 214 3.77 15.58 1.86
C ASN A 214 4.71 14.80 2.78
N TRP A 215 4.35 14.64 4.05
CA TRP A 215 4.96 13.67 4.95
C TRP A 215 4.02 12.46 5.10
N ARG A 216 4.60 11.26 5.26
CA ARG A 216 3.86 10.03 5.53
C ARG A 216 4.03 9.68 7.00
N PRO A 217 2.95 9.56 7.79
CA PRO A 217 3.05 9.00 9.12
C PRO A 217 3.32 7.49 9.02
N VAL A 218 4.28 7.02 9.81
CA VAL A 218 4.53 5.60 10.03
C VAL A 218 4.48 5.36 11.54
N SER A 219 3.55 4.52 11.96
CA SER A 219 3.40 4.10 13.36
C SER A 219 4.35 2.93 13.65
N LEU A 220 5.29 3.16 14.56
CA LEU A 220 6.14 2.11 15.13
C LEU A 220 5.39 1.50 16.32
N LEU A 221 4.67 0.41 16.04
CA LEU A 221 3.95 -0.39 17.02
C LEU A 221 4.89 -1.39 17.70
N CYS A 222 4.57 -1.75 18.94
CA CYS A 222 5.25 -2.83 19.65
C CYS A 222 5.11 -4.17 18.90
N THR A 223 6.09 -5.04 19.10
CA THR A 223 6.24 -6.27 18.30
C THR A 223 5.23 -7.34 18.72
N ASP A 224 4.82 -7.36 19.99
CA ASP A 224 3.68 -8.12 20.53
C ASP A 224 2.38 -7.84 19.76
N TYR A 225 2.04 -6.57 19.53
CA TYR A 225 0.87 -6.20 18.73
C TYR A 225 0.98 -6.72 17.29
N LYS A 226 2.16 -6.59 16.69
CA LYS A 226 2.43 -7.09 15.32
C LYS A 226 2.32 -8.61 15.26
N LEU A 227 2.70 -9.32 16.32
CA LEU A 227 2.56 -10.77 16.44
C LEU A 227 1.08 -11.18 16.46
N LEU A 228 0.28 -10.59 17.36
CA LEU A 228 -1.17 -10.81 17.42
C LEU A 228 -1.85 -10.52 16.08
N SER A 229 -1.60 -9.33 15.54
CA SER A 229 -2.07 -8.88 14.23
C SER A 229 -1.74 -9.91 13.13
N ARG A 230 -0.54 -10.47 13.14
CA ARG A 230 -0.11 -11.44 12.14
C ARG A 230 -0.79 -12.79 12.30
N ALA A 231 -0.94 -13.30 13.52
CA ALA A 231 -1.67 -14.54 13.79
C ALA A 231 -3.12 -14.46 13.29
N LEU A 232 -3.82 -13.37 13.62
CA LEU A 232 -5.19 -13.14 13.16
C LEU A 232 -5.27 -12.97 11.63
N SER A 233 -4.26 -12.35 11.02
CA SER A 233 -4.20 -12.27 9.55
C SER A 233 -4.10 -13.64 8.89
N PHE A 234 -3.48 -14.63 9.55
CA PHE A 234 -3.37 -15.99 9.03
C PHE A 234 -4.69 -16.75 9.17
N ARG A 235 -5.47 -16.50 10.22
CA ARG A 235 -6.85 -17.01 10.33
C ARG A 235 -7.74 -16.51 9.20
N LEU A 236 -7.83 -15.18 9.05
CA LEU A 236 -8.66 -14.55 8.02
C LEU A 236 -8.25 -14.95 6.60
N ARG A 237 -6.97 -15.24 6.39
CA ARG A 237 -6.45 -15.71 5.11
C ARG A 237 -7.14 -16.98 4.62
N LYS A 238 -7.50 -17.90 5.52
CA LYS A 238 -8.09 -19.20 5.19
C LYS A 238 -9.45 -19.08 4.50
N VAL A 239 -10.11 -17.93 4.66
CA VAL A 239 -11.50 -17.71 4.21
C VAL A 239 -11.66 -16.50 3.28
N MET A 240 -10.57 -15.77 3.05
CA MET A 240 -10.59 -14.48 2.36
C MET A 240 -11.11 -14.59 0.93
N ASP A 241 -10.85 -15.72 0.27
CA ASP A 241 -11.29 -16.01 -1.10
C ASP A 241 -12.81 -16.21 -1.22
N GLN A 242 -13.48 -16.62 -0.13
CA GLN A 242 -14.93 -16.81 -0.07
C GLN A 242 -15.69 -15.49 0.10
N VAL A 243 -15.08 -14.52 0.79
CA VAL A 243 -15.76 -13.27 1.18
C VAL A 243 -15.31 -12.04 0.39
N VAL A 244 -14.12 -12.08 -0.21
CA VAL A 244 -13.59 -10.99 -1.02
C VAL A 244 -13.81 -11.29 -2.50
N ASP A 245 -14.49 -10.38 -3.20
CA ASP A 245 -14.72 -10.47 -4.65
C ASP A 245 -13.43 -10.71 -5.45
N ARG A 246 -13.51 -11.50 -6.54
CA ARG A 246 -12.35 -11.90 -7.36
C ARG A 246 -11.59 -10.74 -7.99
N THR A 247 -12.25 -9.60 -8.22
CA THR A 247 -11.62 -8.38 -8.76
C THR A 247 -10.60 -7.76 -7.79
N GLN A 248 -10.69 -8.07 -6.49
CA GLN A 248 -9.65 -7.69 -5.54
C GLN A 248 -8.45 -8.63 -5.66
N THR A 249 -7.43 -8.17 -6.38
CA THR A 249 -6.16 -8.89 -6.57
C THR A 249 -5.10 -8.49 -5.56
N TYR A 250 -5.22 -7.31 -4.94
CA TYR A 250 -4.24 -6.86 -3.97
C TYR A 250 -4.44 -7.58 -2.64
N CYS A 251 -3.35 -8.17 -2.12
CA CYS A 251 -3.27 -8.68 -0.75
C CYS A 251 -4.15 -9.91 -0.42
N VAL A 252 -4.68 -10.59 -1.44
CA VAL A 252 -5.35 -11.90 -1.31
C VAL A 252 -4.39 -12.98 -1.82
N PRO A 253 -4.09 -14.04 -1.05
CA PRO A 253 -3.15 -15.09 -1.48
C PRO A 253 -3.59 -15.75 -2.78
N GLY A 254 -2.62 -16.08 -3.64
CA GLY A 254 -2.90 -16.75 -4.92
C GLY A 254 -3.52 -15.86 -5.99
N ARG A 255 -3.93 -14.63 -5.66
CA ARG A 255 -4.38 -13.65 -6.67
C ARG A 255 -3.17 -12.82 -7.11
N VAL A 256 -2.76 -13.03 -8.35
CA VAL A 256 -1.82 -12.13 -9.04
C VAL A 256 -2.64 -10.98 -9.65
N GLY A 257 -2.02 -9.87 -10.06
CA GLY A 257 -2.71 -8.72 -10.67
C GLY A 257 -3.70 -9.13 -11.77
N PRO A 258 -4.65 -8.25 -12.16
CA PRO A 258 -5.88 -8.63 -12.86
C PRO A 258 -5.60 -9.71 -13.89
N ALA A 259 -6.07 -10.93 -13.64
CA ALA A 259 -6.08 -11.96 -14.65
C ALA A 259 -6.79 -11.32 -15.84
N ALA A 260 -6.07 -11.10 -16.93
CA ALA A 260 -6.64 -10.46 -18.09
C ALA A 260 -7.77 -11.38 -18.54
N SER A 261 -9.01 -10.92 -18.38
CA SER A 261 -10.15 -11.62 -18.96
C SER A 261 -9.81 -11.86 -20.42
N LEU A 262 -9.67 -13.13 -20.82
CA LEU A 262 -9.35 -13.49 -22.18
C LEU A 262 -10.40 -12.91 -23.14
N PHE A 263 -11.67 -12.89 -22.72
CA PHE A 263 -12.76 -12.27 -23.48
C PHE A 263 -12.51 -10.77 -23.68
N TRP A 264 -12.29 -10.00 -22.61
CA TRP A 264 -12.08 -8.56 -22.72
C TRP A 264 -10.76 -8.18 -23.39
N LEU A 265 -9.71 -8.98 -23.19
CA LEU A 265 -8.43 -8.81 -23.86
C LEU A 265 -8.58 -8.98 -25.37
N LEU A 266 -9.30 -10.01 -25.81
CA LEU A 266 -9.58 -10.23 -27.24
C LEU A 266 -10.48 -9.13 -27.83
N GLU A 267 -11.38 -8.57 -27.04
CA GLU A 267 -12.29 -7.49 -27.43
C GLU A 267 -11.66 -6.07 -27.38
N GLU A 268 -10.43 -5.92 -26.88
CA GLU A 268 -9.72 -4.64 -26.77
C GLU A 268 -9.59 -3.95 -28.13
N PRO A 269 -10.08 -2.69 -28.28
CA PRO A 269 -10.01 -1.98 -29.54
C PRO A 269 -8.58 -1.53 -29.91
N LEU A 270 -8.29 -1.51 -31.21
CA LEU A 270 -7.01 -1.09 -31.80
C LEU A 270 -7.03 0.36 -32.34
N VAL A 271 -8.13 1.09 -32.11
CA VAL A 271 -8.44 2.34 -32.80
C VAL A 271 -9.12 3.33 -31.82
N TRP A 272 -9.26 4.61 -32.20
CA TRP A 272 -9.98 5.66 -31.45
C TRP A 272 -9.40 6.02 -30.07
N GLY A 273 -8.08 5.93 -29.91
CA GLY A 273 -7.39 6.29 -28.67
C GLY A 273 -7.50 5.23 -27.56
N ALA A 274 -7.94 4.02 -27.92
CA ALA A 274 -7.92 2.86 -27.04
C ALA A 274 -6.49 2.48 -26.63
N ARG A 275 -6.34 1.63 -25.61
CA ARG A 275 -5.04 1.26 -25.04
C ARG A 275 -4.05 0.72 -26.09
N LEU A 276 -4.57 -0.04 -27.06
CA LEU A 276 -3.78 -0.64 -28.13
C LEU A 276 -3.78 0.18 -29.43
N ASP A 277 -4.36 1.39 -29.43
CA ASP A 277 -4.25 2.29 -30.57
C ASP A 277 -2.82 2.82 -30.70
N VAL A 278 -2.22 2.61 -31.87
CA VAL A 278 -0.84 3.02 -32.18
C VAL A 278 -0.90 4.38 -32.87
N GLN A 279 -1.18 5.41 -32.08
CA GLN A 279 -1.10 6.81 -32.53
C GLN A 279 0.33 7.31 -32.37
N ASP A 280 1.15 7.14 -33.41
CA ASP A 280 2.38 7.91 -33.54
C ASP A 280 2.09 9.12 -34.44
N GLY A 281 2.62 10.30 -34.08
CA GLY A 281 2.30 11.62 -34.64
C GLY A 281 2.59 11.83 -36.13
N SER A 282 2.81 10.74 -36.87
CA SER A 282 3.08 10.68 -38.31
C SER A 282 2.26 9.62 -39.07
N ARG A 283 1.26 8.95 -38.46
CA ARG A 283 0.50 7.85 -39.14
C ARG A 283 -1.02 7.78 -38.91
N PRO A 284 -1.82 8.80 -39.30
CA PRO A 284 -3.29 8.69 -39.41
C PRO A 284 -3.78 7.51 -40.27
N ALA A 285 -2.95 7.07 -41.23
CA ALA A 285 -3.29 6.04 -42.22
C ALA A 285 -3.53 4.63 -41.65
N LEU A 286 -3.00 4.28 -40.46
CA LEU A 286 -3.18 2.93 -39.90
C LEU A 286 -4.60 2.76 -39.34
N THR A 287 -5.09 3.73 -38.57
CA THR A 287 -6.43 3.71 -37.98
C THR A 287 -7.51 3.67 -39.08
N GLU A 288 -7.39 4.51 -40.10
CA GLU A 288 -8.29 4.49 -41.27
C GLU A 288 -8.26 3.14 -41.99
N ARG A 289 -7.06 2.54 -42.11
CA ARG A 289 -6.91 1.24 -42.75
C ARG A 289 -7.57 0.11 -41.95
N LEU A 290 -7.32 0.07 -40.64
CA LEU A 290 -7.93 -0.90 -39.71
C LEU A 290 -9.47 -0.81 -39.78
N GLN A 291 -10.02 0.39 -39.85
CA GLN A 291 -11.45 0.62 -40.05
C GLN A 291 -11.94 0.12 -41.41
N SER A 292 -11.24 0.47 -42.50
CA SER A 292 -11.65 0.10 -43.87
C SER A 292 -11.66 -1.42 -44.11
N VAL A 293 -10.86 -2.17 -43.37
CA VAL A 293 -10.76 -3.64 -43.49
C VAL A 293 -11.53 -4.36 -42.36
N GLY A 294 -12.09 -3.63 -41.38
CA GLY A 294 -12.85 -4.21 -40.27
C GLY A 294 -12.00 -4.90 -39.18
N VAL A 295 -10.70 -4.60 -39.14
CA VAL A 295 -9.74 -5.18 -38.18
C VAL A 295 -9.57 -4.19 -37.04
N VAL A 296 -10.55 -4.16 -36.13
CA VAL A 296 -10.64 -3.12 -35.09
C VAL A 296 -10.42 -3.65 -33.67
N LYS A 297 -10.33 -4.97 -33.48
CA LYS A 297 -10.13 -5.62 -32.17
C LYS A 297 -8.84 -6.44 -32.15
N LEU A 298 -8.28 -6.63 -30.96
CA LEU A 298 -7.09 -7.47 -30.78
C LEU A 298 -7.30 -8.90 -31.31
N LYS A 299 -8.50 -9.48 -31.13
CA LYS A 299 -8.86 -10.80 -31.66
C LYS A 299 -8.53 -10.98 -33.14
N ASN A 300 -8.84 -9.97 -33.96
CA ASN A 300 -8.60 -10.04 -35.40
C ASN A 300 -7.11 -10.17 -35.74
N ILE A 301 -6.25 -9.56 -34.93
CA ILE A 301 -4.79 -9.64 -35.09
C ILE A 301 -4.27 -10.95 -34.54
N VAL A 302 -4.75 -11.41 -33.38
CA VAL A 302 -4.34 -12.68 -32.77
C VAL A 302 -4.67 -13.86 -33.68
N ASP A 303 -5.88 -13.88 -34.25
CA ASP A 303 -6.34 -14.94 -35.17
C ASP A 303 -5.46 -15.06 -36.43
N ALA A 304 -4.88 -13.94 -36.90
CA ALA A 304 -3.97 -13.93 -38.05
C ALA A 304 -2.50 -14.12 -37.67
N ALA A 305 -2.05 -13.53 -36.57
CA ALA A 305 -0.64 -13.45 -36.19
C ALA A 305 -0.16 -14.65 -35.34
N GLY A 306 -1.11 -15.38 -34.72
CA GLY A 306 -0.86 -16.44 -33.76
C GLY A 306 -0.45 -15.92 -32.35
N PRO A 307 -0.20 -16.84 -31.40
CA PRO A 307 -0.08 -16.55 -29.96
C PRO A 307 1.04 -15.59 -29.57
N GLY A 308 2.11 -15.57 -30.37
CA GLY A 308 3.25 -14.69 -30.14
C GLY A 308 3.21 -13.39 -30.96
N LEU A 309 2.10 -13.13 -31.67
CA LEU A 309 1.96 -12.01 -32.60
C LEU A 309 3.13 -11.92 -33.62
N HIS A 310 3.63 -13.07 -34.07
CA HIS A 310 4.89 -13.17 -34.82
C HIS A 310 4.67 -13.37 -36.33
N ASN A 311 3.50 -13.87 -36.75
CA ASN A 311 3.19 -14.11 -38.16
C ASN A 311 2.91 -12.79 -38.91
N THR A 312 4.01 -12.10 -39.24
CA THR A 312 4.01 -10.79 -39.89
C THR A 312 3.34 -10.81 -41.26
N GLU A 313 3.47 -11.91 -42.00
CA GLU A 313 2.97 -12.04 -43.38
C GLU A 313 1.45 -12.19 -43.44
N ALA A 314 0.88 -12.96 -42.51
CA ALA A 314 -0.57 -13.10 -42.36
C ALA A 314 -1.21 -11.75 -41.99
N VAL A 315 -0.61 -11.00 -41.05
CA VAL A 315 -1.11 -9.67 -40.69
C VAL A 315 -0.92 -8.66 -41.82
N ALA A 316 0.18 -8.73 -42.58
CA ALA A 316 0.40 -7.86 -43.73
C ALA A 316 -0.66 -8.10 -44.81
N SER A 317 -1.00 -9.36 -45.06
CA SER A 317 -2.05 -9.77 -45.99
C SER A 317 -3.43 -9.32 -45.50
N LEU A 318 -3.73 -9.54 -44.22
CA LEU A 318 -4.98 -9.13 -43.57
C LEU A 318 -5.19 -7.61 -43.69
N LEU A 319 -4.16 -6.81 -43.43
CA LEU A 319 -4.24 -5.34 -43.52
C LEU A 319 -4.04 -4.82 -44.95
N GLY A 320 -3.74 -5.68 -45.92
CA GLY A 320 -3.36 -5.33 -47.30
C GLY A 320 -2.16 -4.36 -47.37
N LEU A 321 -1.19 -4.54 -46.47
CA LEU A 321 0.07 -3.80 -46.42
C LEU A 321 1.12 -4.55 -47.25
N LYS A 322 1.78 -3.84 -48.18
CA LYS A 322 2.83 -4.43 -49.04
C LYS A 322 4.17 -4.62 -48.33
N SER A 323 4.40 -3.94 -47.19
CA SER A 323 5.69 -3.92 -46.50
C SER A 323 5.66 -4.78 -45.23
N ALA A 324 6.27 -5.97 -45.30
CA ALA A 324 6.43 -6.85 -44.13
C ALA A 324 7.24 -6.18 -43.01
N ARG A 325 8.22 -5.33 -43.36
CA ARG A 325 9.00 -4.56 -42.38
C ARG A 325 8.11 -3.59 -41.61
N HIS A 326 7.20 -2.90 -42.31
CA HIS A 326 6.27 -1.97 -41.68
C HIS A 326 5.28 -2.68 -40.78
N THR A 327 4.71 -3.80 -41.25
CA THR A 327 3.81 -4.64 -40.45
C THR A 327 4.49 -5.15 -39.18
N ARG A 328 5.76 -5.56 -39.25
CA ARG A 328 6.51 -6.02 -38.07
C ARG A 328 6.71 -4.90 -37.04
N THR A 329 6.94 -3.66 -37.49
CA THR A 329 7.02 -2.52 -36.57
C THR A 329 5.69 -2.30 -35.86
N ILE A 330 4.56 -2.41 -36.55
CA ILE A 330 3.22 -2.28 -35.95
C ILE A 330 2.98 -3.39 -34.92
N LEU A 331 3.28 -4.65 -35.27
CA LEU A 331 3.14 -5.79 -34.35
C LEU A 331 3.99 -5.60 -33.09
N ASN A 332 5.24 -5.16 -33.24
CA ASN A 332 6.11 -4.89 -32.10
C ASN A 332 5.57 -3.77 -31.20
N GLU A 333 4.87 -2.79 -31.76
CA GLU A 333 4.23 -1.72 -30.99
C GLU A 333 3.01 -2.22 -30.20
N TRP A 334 2.24 -3.17 -30.73
CA TRP A 334 1.19 -3.85 -29.96
C TRP A 334 1.77 -4.76 -28.88
N ILE A 335 2.80 -5.55 -29.19
CA ILE A 335 3.48 -6.44 -28.22
C ILE A 335 4.01 -5.64 -27.02
N LYS A 336 4.64 -4.47 -27.25
CA LYS A 336 5.14 -3.61 -26.15
C LYS A 336 4.05 -3.05 -25.23
N ARG A 337 2.80 -3.01 -25.69
CA ARG A 337 1.64 -2.49 -24.93
C ARG A 337 0.91 -3.59 -24.15
N LEU A 338 1.25 -4.85 -24.39
CA LEU A 338 0.74 -6.01 -23.67
C LEU A 338 1.69 -6.37 -22.52
N SER A 339 1.14 -6.79 -21.38
CA SER A 339 1.92 -7.34 -20.27
C SER A 339 2.39 -8.77 -20.55
N ASP A 340 3.37 -9.25 -19.77
CA ASP A 340 3.81 -10.65 -19.84
C ASP A 340 2.63 -11.62 -19.54
N ASP A 341 1.77 -11.27 -18.59
CA ASP A 341 0.57 -12.03 -18.22
C ASP A 341 -0.47 -12.08 -19.37
N GLU A 342 -0.71 -10.96 -20.05
CA GLU A 342 -1.61 -10.89 -21.22
C GLU A 342 -1.06 -11.74 -22.39
N MET A 343 0.26 -11.71 -22.59
CA MET A 343 0.92 -12.54 -23.61
C MET A 343 0.87 -14.03 -23.26
N GLU A 344 0.85 -14.40 -21.99
CA GLU A 344 0.66 -15.78 -21.54
C GLU A 344 -0.78 -16.25 -21.78
N VAL A 345 -1.79 -15.45 -21.42
CA VAL A 345 -3.22 -15.72 -21.69
C VAL A 345 -3.48 -15.92 -23.19
N LEU A 346 -2.92 -15.08 -24.07
CA LEU A 346 -3.04 -15.26 -25.53
C LEU A 346 -2.38 -16.55 -26.05
N ARG A 347 -1.30 -17.01 -25.41
CA ARG A 347 -0.66 -18.30 -25.72
C ARG A 347 -1.55 -19.47 -25.31
N GLU A 348 -2.19 -19.39 -24.15
CA GLU A 348 -3.09 -20.44 -23.68
C GLU A 348 -4.37 -20.54 -24.53
N TYR A 349 -4.93 -19.40 -24.94
CA TYR A 349 -6.02 -19.34 -25.91
C TYR A 349 -5.68 -20.02 -27.24
N SER A 350 -4.53 -19.67 -27.83
CA SER A 350 -4.13 -20.23 -29.13
C SER A 350 -3.81 -21.73 -29.06
N ASN A 351 -3.37 -22.21 -27.89
CA ASN A 351 -3.16 -23.64 -27.62
C ASN A 351 -4.46 -24.38 -27.24
N ARG A 352 -5.62 -23.70 -27.32
CA ARG A 352 -6.96 -24.21 -26.93
C ARG A 352 -7.04 -24.69 -25.48
N LYS A 353 -6.20 -24.14 -24.60
CA LYS A 353 -6.22 -24.42 -23.16
C LYS A 353 -7.18 -23.51 -22.40
N GLU A 354 -7.37 -22.29 -22.90
CA GLU A 354 -8.41 -21.37 -22.42
C GLU A 354 -9.40 -21.02 -23.54
N THR A 355 -10.65 -20.78 -23.16
CA THR A 355 -11.70 -20.30 -24.04
C THR A 355 -12.27 -18.99 -23.48
N PRO A 356 -12.51 -17.97 -24.31
CA PRO A 356 -13.11 -16.73 -23.84
C PRO A 356 -14.50 -17.00 -23.24
N ASP A 357 -14.73 -16.52 -22.02
CA ASP A 357 -16.03 -16.57 -21.36
C ASP A 357 -16.86 -15.35 -21.80
N GLU A 358 -17.87 -15.57 -22.64
CA GLU A 358 -18.77 -14.51 -23.10
C GLU A 358 -19.68 -13.96 -21.98
N GLY A 359 -19.74 -14.64 -20.83
CA GLY A 359 -20.42 -14.19 -19.61
C GLY A 359 -19.54 -13.39 -18.65
N ASP A 360 -18.26 -13.15 -19.00
CA ASP A 360 -17.33 -12.41 -18.15
C ASP A 360 -17.80 -10.96 -17.98
N PRO A 361 -18.08 -10.47 -16.75
CA PRO A 361 -18.62 -9.14 -16.55
C PRO A 361 -17.68 -8.05 -17.11
N PHE A 362 -18.24 -7.11 -17.87
CA PHE A 362 -17.50 -5.98 -18.45
C PHE A 362 -16.86 -5.12 -17.36
N PRO A 363 -15.59 -4.71 -17.51
CA PRO A 363 -15.04 -3.65 -16.69
C PRO A 363 -15.82 -2.36 -16.94
N ASP A 364 -16.56 -1.89 -15.95
CA ASP A 364 -17.37 -0.66 -16.06
C ASP A 364 -16.53 0.56 -16.47
N ILE A 365 -16.69 1.09 -17.70
CA ILE A 365 -16.27 2.45 -18.10
C ILE A 365 -17.30 3.09 -19.08
N GLY A 366 -17.62 4.37 -18.84
CA GLY A 366 -18.94 4.97 -19.04
C GLY A 366 -19.29 5.73 -20.34
N ILE A 367 -20.40 6.46 -20.21
CA ILE A 367 -21.42 6.85 -21.21
C ILE A 367 -21.12 8.16 -21.96
N LEU A 368 -21.40 8.17 -23.27
CA LEU A 368 -21.67 9.36 -24.09
C LEU A 368 -23.16 9.72 -24.01
N THR A 369 -23.45 10.99 -23.70
CA THR A 369 -24.80 11.53 -23.59
C THR A 369 -25.34 11.97 -24.95
N ASP A 370 -26.45 11.38 -25.38
CA ASP A 370 -27.47 12.11 -26.14
C ASP A 370 -28.87 11.78 -25.62
N GLN A 371 -29.65 12.85 -25.45
CA GLN A 371 -31.11 13.03 -25.23
C GLN A 371 -31.95 11.84 -24.72
N ASP A 372 -32.80 11.94 -23.69
CA ASP A 372 -33.71 13.01 -23.30
C ASP A 372 -34.08 12.91 -21.81
N GLY A 373 -34.26 14.05 -21.14
CA GLY A 373 -35.08 14.15 -19.92
C GLY A 373 -34.42 14.54 -18.60
N LEU A 374 -33.10 14.72 -18.53
CA LEU A 374 -32.45 15.20 -17.30
C LEU A 374 -32.39 16.74 -17.26
N LYS A 375 -33.28 17.36 -16.48
CA LYS A 375 -33.34 18.81 -16.19
C LYS A 375 -32.19 19.37 -15.32
N HIS A 376 -30.99 18.79 -15.36
CA HIS A 376 -29.79 19.44 -14.82
C HIS A 376 -28.60 19.22 -15.75
N ARG A 377 -28.15 20.29 -16.41
CA ARG A 377 -26.87 20.35 -17.12
C ARG A 377 -25.73 20.29 -16.10
N LEU A 378 -24.99 19.20 -16.06
CA LEU A 378 -23.68 19.14 -15.40
C LEU A 378 -22.66 19.79 -16.33
N HIS A 379 -22.38 21.08 -16.11
CA HIS A 379 -21.28 21.76 -16.79
C HIS A 379 -19.97 21.39 -16.08
N ALA A 380 -19.13 20.59 -16.73
CA ALA A 380 -17.83 20.20 -16.21
C ALA A 380 -16.80 20.31 -17.34
N ASP A 381 -15.76 21.10 -17.14
CA ASP A 381 -14.63 21.20 -18.06
C ASP A 381 -13.65 20.04 -17.79
N PHE A 382 -13.62 19.08 -18.71
CA PHE A 382 -12.80 17.87 -18.58
C PHE A 382 -11.29 18.15 -18.55
N HIS A 383 -10.83 19.31 -19.03
CA HIS A 383 -9.41 19.69 -18.95
C HIS A 383 -8.97 20.09 -17.53
N MET A 384 -9.92 20.43 -16.66
CA MET A 384 -9.67 20.90 -15.29
C MET A 384 -10.07 19.85 -14.23
N LEU A 385 -10.72 18.76 -14.63
CA LEU A 385 -11.21 17.73 -13.72
C LEU A 385 -10.12 16.70 -13.39
N ASN A 386 -9.84 16.53 -12.09
CA ASN A 386 -9.03 15.41 -11.62
C ASN A 386 -9.86 14.12 -11.50
N GLY A 387 -9.20 12.95 -11.49
CA GLY A 387 -9.88 11.65 -11.45
C GLY A 387 -10.83 11.45 -10.25
N LYS A 388 -10.62 12.17 -9.14
CA LYS A 388 -11.52 12.16 -7.98
C LYS A 388 -12.83 12.92 -8.27
N GLY A 389 -12.75 14.03 -8.99
CA GLY A 389 -13.92 14.78 -9.46
C GLY A 389 -14.74 13.98 -10.47
N PHE A 390 -14.06 13.27 -11.38
CA PHE A 390 -14.69 12.44 -12.40
C PHE A 390 -15.46 11.25 -11.77
N TYR A 391 -14.79 10.50 -10.89
CA TYR A 391 -15.41 9.39 -10.15
C TYR A 391 -16.67 9.82 -9.39
N ARG A 392 -16.60 10.94 -8.64
CA ARG A 392 -17.75 11.46 -7.86
C ARG A 392 -18.96 11.77 -8.74
N ILE A 393 -18.75 12.31 -9.94
CA ILE A 393 -19.82 12.63 -10.89
C ILE A 393 -20.43 11.33 -11.44
N CYS A 394 -19.61 10.34 -11.79
CA CYS A 394 -20.06 9.03 -12.26
C CYS A 394 -20.89 8.30 -11.19
N THR A 395 -20.44 8.27 -9.93
CA THR A 395 -21.16 7.60 -8.83
C THR A 395 -22.50 8.26 -8.52
N LEU A 396 -22.59 9.60 -8.60
CA LEU A 396 -23.84 10.35 -8.44
C LEU A 396 -24.82 10.09 -9.59
N ALA A 397 -24.32 9.96 -10.82
CA ALA A 397 -25.15 9.69 -12.00
C ALA A 397 -25.67 8.24 -12.03
N LEU A 398 -24.78 7.26 -11.81
CA LEU A 398 -25.09 5.83 -11.90
C LEU A 398 -26.02 5.35 -10.77
N ASN A 399 -25.85 5.85 -9.54
CA ASN A 399 -26.70 5.42 -8.42
C ASN A 399 -28.09 6.07 -8.42
N LYS A 400 -28.29 7.18 -9.15
CA LYS A 400 -29.59 7.86 -9.21
C LYS A 400 -30.68 6.98 -9.85
N GLN A 401 -30.33 6.17 -10.84
CA GLN A 401 -31.28 5.30 -11.55
C GLN A 401 -31.76 4.12 -10.67
N LYS A 402 -30.86 3.52 -9.86
CA LYS A 402 -31.23 2.49 -8.87
C LYS A 402 -32.04 3.03 -7.69
N LEU A 403 -31.95 4.33 -7.42
CA LEU A 403 -32.71 5.00 -6.34
C LEU A 403 -34.08 5.51 -6.82
N SER A 404 -34.25 5.84 -8.10
CA SER A 404 -35.52 6.34 -8.65
C SER A 404 -36.63 5.28 -8.78
N GLU A 405 -36.28 3.99 -8.77
CA GLU A 405 -37.26 2.88 -8.89
C GLU A 405 -37.80 2.39 -7.53
N ARG A 406 -37.25 2.87 -6.41
CA ARG A 406 -37.70 2.47 -5.08
C ARG A 406 -38.90 3.31 -4.66
N ARG A 407 -40.06 2.67 -4.53
CA ARG A 407 -41.25 3.30 -3.95
C ARG A 407 -41.05 3.58 -2.46
N ASP A 408 -41.55 4.75 -2.07
CA ASP A 408 -41.59 5.36 -0.74
C ASP A 408 -41.81 4.33 0.39
N THR A 409 -41.05 4.43 1.49
CA THR A 409 -41.09 3.42 2.56
C THR A 409 -42.29 3.62 3.50
N VAL A 410 -42.76 2.53 4.11
CA VAL A 410 -43.85 2.49 5.11
C VAL A 410 -43.65 3.48 6.28
N TRP A 411 -42.42 3.96 6.49
CA TRP A 411 -42.05 4.87 7.56
C TRP A 411 -42.51 6.31 7.37
N LYS A 412 -42.76 6.77 6.14
CA LYS A 412 -43.28 8.14 5.91
C LYS A 412 -44.67 8.34 6.51
N GLN A 413 -45.52 7.31 6.42
CA GLN A 413 -46.82 7.27 7.10
C GLN A 413 -46.70 7.11 8.62
N ARG A 414 -45.71 6.34 9.10
CA ARG A 414 -45.52 6.11 10.54
C ARG A 414 -44.91 7.30 11.28
N LEU A 415 -44.17 8.17 10.59
CA LEU A 415 -43.43 9.30 11.19
C LEU A 415 -44.04 10.68 10.91
N ASN A 416 -45.16 10.75 10.18
CA ASN A 416 -45.93 11.97 9.92
C ASN A 416 -45.11 13.18 9.43
N VAL A 417 -44.15 12.92 8.53
CA VAL A 417 -43.22 13.95 8.02
C VAL A 417 -43.97 14.91 7.06
N PRO A 418 -43.92 16.24 7.25
CA PRO A 418 -44.61 17.20 6.38
C PRO A 418 -44.14 17.13 4.92
N GLY A 419 -45.07 17.37 3.99
CA GLY A 419 -44.76 17.43 2.55
C GLY A 419 -43.80 18.57 2.23
N GLY A 420 -42.57 18.23 1.80
CA GLY A 420 -41.54 19.20 1.40
C GLY A 420 -40.12 18.88 1.89
N CYS A 421 -39.96 17.94 2.83
CA CYS A 421 -38.63 17.46 3.24
C CYS A 421 -38.14 16.34 2.34
N GLU A 422 -37.16 16.62 1.48
CA GLU A 422 -36.43 15.59 0.72
C GLU A 422 -35.26 15.01 1.56
N PRO A 423 -35.04 13.69 1.53
CA PRO A 423 -33.87 13.07 2.14
C PRO A 423 -32.59 13.52 1.42
N VAL A 424 -31.61 14.02 2.19
CA VAL A 424 -30.30 14.41 1.67
C VAL A 424 -29.35 13.21 1.75
N TRP A 425 -29.02 12.63 0.60
CA TRP A 425 -28.01 11.56 0.51
C TRP A 425 -26.60 12.16 0.54
N ARG A 426 -25.95 12.15 1.70
CA ARG A 426 -24.50 12.43 1.81
C ARG A 426 -23.75 11.09 1.76
N LEU A 427 -23.13 10.81 0.63
CA LEU A 427 -22.45 9.55 0.35
C LEU A 427 -21.10 9.43 1.09
N PHE A 428 -21.04 8.41 1.95
CA PHE A 428 -19.86 7.77 2.54
C PHE A 428 -18.98 7.08 1.48
N TYR A 429 -18.29 7.86 0.64
CA TYR A 429 -17.12 7.36 -0.08
C TYR A 429 -16.02 8.41 -0.03
N LYS A 430 -15.15 8.32 1.00
CA LYS A 430 -13.81 8.90 0.88
C LYS A 430 -13.12 8.21 -0.30
N PRO A 431 -12.48 8.98 -1.20
CA PRO A 431 -11.84 8.43 -2.41
C PRO A 431 -10.79 7.36 -2.07
N PRO A 432 -10.47 6.44 -3.00
CA PRO A 432 -9.26 5.64 -2.92
C PRO A 432 -8.06 6.59 -2.90
N LEU A 433 -7.16 6.41 -1.92
CA LEU A 433 -5.93 7.18 -1.84
C LEU A 433 -5.03 6.83 -3.03
N ASN A 434 -4.70 7.83 -3.85
CA ASN A 434 -3.74 7.71 -4.94
C ASN A 434 -2.32 7.56 -4.39
N LYS A 435 -1.91 6.37 -3.91
CA LYS A 435 -0.52 5.84 -3.99
C LYS A 435 -0.35 4.47 -3.33
N ARG A 436 0.53 3.67 -3.97
CA ARG A 436 1.10 2.39 -3.50
C ARG A 436 1.56 2.48 -2.05
N SER A 437 0.95 1.72 -1.15
CA SER A 437 1.56 0.71 -0.25
C SER A 437 0.72 0.48 1.01
N GLY A 438 0.26 -0.77 1.22
CA GLY A 438 -0.06 -1.37 2.51
C GLY A 438 -1.40 -1.03 3.17
N ASP A 439 -2.07 0.04 2.75
CA ASP A 439 -3.15 0.65 3.54
C ASP A 439 -4.42 -0.20 3.66
N LEU A 440 -4.80 -0.99 2.64
CA LEU A 440 -6.06 -1.76 2.69
C LEU A 440 -5.94 -3.04 3.52
N GLN A 441 -4.82 -3.76 3.44
CA GLN A 441 -4.55 -4.92 4.29
C GLN A 441 -4.46 -4.49 5.77
N TRP A 442 -3.91 -3.30 6.01
CA TRP A 442 -3.86 -2.66 7.33
C TRP A 442 -5.24 -2.20 7.81
N ARG A 443 -6.11 -1.70 6.93
CA ARG A 443 -7.50 -1.30 7.24
C ARG A 443 -8.47 -2.46 7.41
N ILE A 444 -8.35 -3.53 6.63
CA ILE A 444 -9.15 -4.76 6.82
C ILE A 444 -8.75 -5.40 8.15
N LEU A 445 -7.45 -5.41 8.47
CA LEU A 445 -6.99 -5.97 9.72
C LEU A 445 -7.32 -5.09 10.94
N HIS A 446 -7.22 -3.75 10.85
CA HIS A 446 -7.69 -2.82 11.90
C HIS A 446 -9.23 -2.65 11.94
N GLY A 447 -9.94 -3.00 10.87
CA GLY A 447 -11.40 -3.06 10.85
C GLY A 447 -11.92 -4.35 11.47
N ALA A 448 -11.23 -5.47 11.27
CA ALA A 448 -11.51 -6.75 11.92
C ALA A 448 -11.02 -6.78 13.37
N LEU A 449 -9.83 -6.23 13.64
CA LEU A 449 -9.40 -5.82 14.98
C LEU A 449 -9.93 -4.42 15.28
N GLY A 450 -11.25 -4.30 15.39
CA GLY A 450 -11.93 -3.08 15.85
C GLY A 450 -11.60 -2.77 17.31
N VAL A 451 -10.32 -2.67 17.66
CA VAL A 451 -9.87 -2.21 18.96
C VAL A 451 -9.96 -0.70 18.95
N ASN A 452 -11.14 -0.24 19.38
CA ASN A 452 -11.47 1.06 19.96
C ASN A 452 -10.78 2.25 19.29
N ALA A 453 -11.60 3.09 18.63
CA ALA A 453 -11.31 4.47 18.24
C ALA A 453 -9.93 4.94 18.73
N PHE A 454 -8.92 4.79 17.88
CA PHE A 454 -7.55 5.18 18.22
C PHE A 454 -7.56 6.67 18.56
N VAL A 455 -7.63 7.01 19.85
CA VAL A 455 -7.29 8.35 20.30
C VAL A 455 -5.77 8.40 20.24
N SER A 456 -5.24 8.64 19.04
CA SER A 456 -3.84 8.99 18.83
C SER A 456 -3.59 10.31 19.56
N LYS A 457 -3.27 10.23 20.86
CA LYS A 457 -2.74 11.37 21.62
C LYS A 457 -1.28 11.52 21.20
N ILE A 458 -1.07 12.26 20.13
CA ILE A 458 0.28 12.69 19.73
C ILE A 458 0.75 13.65 20.82
N ASN A 459 1.67 13.20 21.68
CA ASN A 459 2.15 14.00 22.80
C ASN A 459 3.22 15.00 22.30
N PRO A 460 2.96 16.32 22.36
CA PRO A 460 3.90 17.33 21.88
C PRO A 460 5.15 17.50 22.76
N THR A 461 5.17 16.89 23.95
CA THR A 461 6.26 17.03 24.95
C THR A 461 7.37 15.98 24.83
N VAL A 462 7.24 14.98 23.96
CA VAL A 462 8.27 13.94 23.78
C VAL A 462 9.49 14.53 23.08
N SER A 463 10.66 14.45 23.72
CA SER A 463 11.92 14.98 23.18
C SER A 463 12.52 14.04 22.12
N SER A 464 13.35 14.59 21.23
CA SER A 464 14.05 13.82 20.19
C SER A 464 15.17 12.92 20.72
N GLU A 465 15.48 13.02 22.02
CA GLU A 465 16.61 12.31 22.64
C GLU A 465 16.27 10.86 23.00
N SER A 466 14.99 10.48 23.04
CA SER A 466 14.55 9.20 23.63
C SER A 466 14.62 7.99 22.71
N TYR A 467 15.01 8.12 21.44
CA TYR A 467 14.81 7.05 20.43
C TYR A 467 16.00 6.76 19.52
N TYR A 468 17.19 7.29 19.82
CA TYR A 468 18.41 7.04 19.03
C TYR A 468 19.64 6.65 19.87
N THR A 469 19.47 6.35 21.15
CA THR A 469 20.35 5.45 21.91
C THR A 469 19.85 4.03 21.75
#